data_AF-A0A958FPG1-F1
#
_entry.id   AF-A0A958FPG1-F1
#
_cell.length_a   1.000
_cell.length_b   1.000
_cell.length_c   1.000
_cell.angle_alpha   90.00
_cell.angle_beta   90.00
_cell.angle_gamma   90.00
#
_symmetry.space_group_name_H-M   'P 1'
#
loop_
_entity.id
_entity.type
_entity.pdbx_description
1 polymer ?
#
loop_
_entity_poly.entity_id
_entity_poly.type
_entity_poly.pdbx_seq_one_letter_code
_entity_poly.pdbx_strand_id
1 'polypeptide(L)'
;MLQNWVVIFTSFGYLAVLFAIAYYGDRRASMQRSVISNPYIYALSLAVYCTAWTFYGSVGRAANSGVGFLPIYLGPTLIITLWW
;
A
#
# COMPACT_ATOMS: atom_id res chain seq x y z
N MET A 1 18.00 -8.02 -18.21
CA MET A 1 18.27 -6.82 -17.38
C MET A 1 17.31 -5.74 -17.82
N LEU A 2 16.47 -5.22 -16.92
CA LEU A 2 15.55 -4.12 -17.24
C LEU A 2 16.39 -2.89 -17.63
N GLN A 3 16.07 -2.28 -18.77
CA GLN A 3 16.81 -1.14 -19.28
C GLN A 3 16.51 0.09 -18.41
N ASN A 4 17.55 0.72 -17.85
CA ASN A 4 17.43 1.81 -16.86
C ASN A 4 16.47 2.93 -17.28
N TRP A 5 16.44 3.25 -18.57
CA TRP A 5 15.52 4.24 -19.14
C TRP A 5 14.05 3.89 -18.95
N VAL A 6 13.66 2.62 -19.11
CA VAL A 6 12.28 2.17 -18.93
C VAL A 6 11.85 2.39 -17.48
N VAL A 7 12.71 2.04 -16.51
CA VAL A 7 12.41 2.23 -15.08
C VAL A 7 12.19 3.70 -14.75
N ILE A 8 13.02 4.60 -15.31
CA ILE A 8 12.90 6.04 -15.09
C ILE A 8 11.60 6.56 -15.68
N PHE A 9 11.30 6.27 -16.95
CA PHE A 9 10.09 6.75 -17.61
C PHE A 9 8.82 6.21 -16.94
N THR A 10 8.79 4.94 -16.57
CA THR A 10 7.65 4.35 -15.86
C THR A 10 7.45 4.97 -14.48
N SER A 11 8.53 5.22 -13.74
CA SER A 11 8.44 5.85 -12.40
C SER A 11 7.91 7.28 -12.48
N PHE A 12 8.45 8.09 -13.41
CA PHE A 12 7.96 9.45 -13.64
C PHE A 12 6.51 9.47 -14.14
N GLY A 13 6.15 8.57 -15.07
CA GLY A 13 4.78 8.43 -15.55
C GLY A 13 3.82 8.07 -14.41
N TYR A 14 4.21 7.13 -13.55
CA TYR A 14 3.41 6.73 -12.39
C TYR A 14 3.20 7.90 -11.41
N LEU A 15 4.26 8.64 -11.06
CA LEU A 15 4.16 9.82 -10.18
C LEU A 15 3.30 10.92 -10.80
N ALA A 16 3.44 11.18 -12.11
CA ALA A 16 2.63 12.15 -12.82
C ALA A 16 1.13 11.78 -12.78
N VAL A 17 0.80 10.50 -12.95
CA VAL A 17 -0.58 10.00 -12.83
C VAL A 17 -1.10 10.19 -11.40
N LEU A 18 -0.33 9.81 -10.37
CA LEU A 18 -0.74 10.01 -8.97
C LEU A 18 -1.00 11.49 -8.65
N PHE A 19 -0.11 12.38 -9.09
CA PHE A 19 -0.28 13.82 -8.93
C PHE A 19 -1.51 14.35 -9.69
N ALA A 20 -1.78 13.85 -10.89
CA ALA A 20 -2.97 14.22 -11.65
C ALA A 20 -4.26 13.80 -10.94
N ILE A 21 -4.29 12.60 -10.35
CA ILE A 21 -5.43 12.10 -9.56
C ILE A 21 -5.62 12.97 -8.30
N ALA A 22 -4.54 13.26 -7.57
CA ALA A 22 -4.59 14.11 -6.39
C ALA A 22 -5.09 15.52 -6.72
N TYR A 23 -4.54 16.15 -7.76
CA TYR A 23 -4.97 17.47 -8.24
C TYR A 23 -6.45 17.49 -8.64
N TYR A 24 -6.93 16.44 -9.31
CA TYR A 24 -8.34 16.31 -9.67
C TYR A 24 -9.24 16.15 -8.43
N GLY A 25 -8.80 15.38 -7.44
CA GLY A 25 -9.46 15.22 -6.15
C GLY A 25 -9.59 16.54 -5.38
N ASP A 26 -8.48 17.27 -5.24
CA ASP A 26 -8.42 18.56 -4.54
C ASP A 26 -9.24 19.64 -5.24
N ARG A 27 -9.19 19.69 -6.58
CA ARG A 27 -9.99 20.64 -7.37
C ARG A 27 -11.49 20.37 -7.27
N ARG A 28 -11.92 19.11 -7.08
CA ARG A 28 -13.32 18.77 -6.79
C ARG A 28 -13.69 19.07 -5.34
N ALA A 29 -12.78 18.84 -4.40
CA ALA A 29 -12.99 19.15 -2.99
C ALA A 29 -13.16 20.65 -2.75
N SER A 30 -12.40 21.50 -3.45
CA SER A 30 -12.50 22.97 -3.37
C SER A 30 -13.79 23.54 -3.98
N MET A 31 -14.45 22.82 -4.89
CA MET A 31 -15.74 23.18 -5.48
C MET A 31 -16.96 22.81 -4.59
N GLN A 32 -16.77 22.60 -3.28
CA GLN A 32 -17.78 22.12 -2.31
C GLN A 32 -18.48 20.78 -2.66
N ARG A 33 -18.09 20.11 -3.74
CA ARG A 33 -18.46 18.73 -4.08
C ARG A 33 -17.41 17.78 -3.54
N SER A 34 -17.26 17.77 -2.22
CA SER A 34 -16.27 16.93 -1.54
C SER A 34 -16.48 15.47 -1.88
N VAL A 35 -15.66 14.95 -2.81
CA VAL A 35 -15.57 13.52 -3.07
C VAL A 35 -14.81 12.83 -1.90
N ILE A 36 -14.05 13.61 -1.13
CA ILE A 36 -13.28 13.15 0.05
C ILE A 36 -14.23 12.83 1.22
N SER A 37 -15.39 13.48 1.32
CA SER A 37 -16.41 13.10 2.32
C SER A 37 -17.20 11.85 1.93
N ASN A 38 -16.87 11.21 0.81
CA ASN A 38 -17.53 9.99 0.39
C ASN A 38 -16.98 8.79 1.18
N PRO A 39 -17.83 8.08 1.96
CA PRO A 39 -17.42 6.93 2.76
C PRO A 39 -16.65 5.87 1.96
N TYR A 40 -16.94 5.72 0.67
CA TYR A 40 -16.25 4.77 -0.20
C TYR A 40 -14.77 5.09 -0.39
N ILE A 41 -14.39 6.36 -0.55
CA ILE A 41 -12.97 6.74 -0.74
C ILE A 41 -12.19 6.49 0.54
N TYR A 42 -12.80 6.79 1.69
CA TYR A 42 -12.20 6.51 2.99
C TYR A 42 -12.01 5.00 3.21
N ALA A 43 -13.05 4.19 2.97
CA ALA A 43 -12.99 2.74 3.10
C ALA A 43 -11.97 2.11 2.14
N LEU A 44 -11.91 2.59 0.88
CA LEU A 44 -10.94 2.11 -0.10
C LEU A 44 -9.51 2.46 0.31
N SER A 45 -9.29 3.67 0.85
CA SER A 45 -7.98 4.11 1.34
C SER A 45 -7.53 3.29 2.54
N LEU A 46 -8.45 2.95 3.45
CA LEU A 46 -8.18 2.07 4.59
C LEU A 46 -7.83 0.65 4.12
N ALA A 47 -8.55 0.12 3.13
CA ALA A 47 -8.23 -1.18 2.55
C ALA A 47 -6.83 -1.20 1.92
N VAL A 48 -6.49 -0.19 1.13
CA VAL A 48 -5.15 -0.03 0.54
C VAL A 48 -4.08 0.09 1.62
N TYR A 49 -4.34 0.84 2.70
CA TYR A 49 -3.42 0.93 3.84
C TYR A 49 -3.20 -0.45 4.47
N CYS A 50 -4.28 -1.19 4.77
CA CYS A 50 -4.18 -2.54 5.32
C CYS A 50 -3.42 -3.51 4.41
N THR A 51 -3.60 -3.46 3.09
CA THR A 51 -2.92 -4.36 2.15
C THR A 51 -1.48 -3.95 1.86
N ALA A 52 -1.22 -2.66 1.67
CA ALA A 52 0.13 -2.16 1.39
C ALA A 52 1.04 -2.30 2.62
N TRP A 53 0.53 -1.99 3.82
CA TRP A 53 1.30 -2.17 5.06
C TRP A 53 1.64 -3.63 5.29
N THR A 54 0.67 -4.53 5.13
CA THR A 54 0.91 -5.97 5.28
C THR A 54 1.87 -6.46 4.22
N PHE A 55 1.68 -6.12 2.94
CA PHE A 55 2.55 -6.57 1.84
C PHE A 55 3.97 -6.02 1.96
N TYR A 56 4.18 -4.71 2.06
CA TYR A 56 5.52 -4.14 2.20
C TYR A 56 6.21 -4.52 3.51
N GLY A 57 5.47 -4.60 4.62
CA GLY A 57 6.02 -5.04 5.91
C GLY A 57 6.46 -6.50 5.90
N SER A 58 5.64 -7.40 5.35
CA SER A 58 5.94 -8.84 5.26
C SER A 58 6.96 -9.17 4.18
N VAL A 59 6.75 -8.66 2.97
CA VAL A 59 7.60 -8.93 1.80
C VAL A 59 8.94 -8.21 1.92
N GLY A 60 8.99 -7.01 2.52
CA GLY A 60 10.26 -6.31 2.81
C GLY A 60 11.13 -7.04 3.82
N ARG A 61 10.52 -7.68 4.84
CA ARG A 61 11.20 -8.62 5.75
C ARG A 61 11.62 -9.91 5.05
N ALA A 62 10.78 -10.45 4.16
CA ALA A 62 11.13 -11.65 3.40
C ALA A 62 12.29 -11.40 2.41
N ALA A 63 12.35 -10.21 1.80
CA ALA A 63 13.39 -9.84 0.85
C ALA A 63 14.78 -9.62 1.49
N ASN A 64 14.84 -9.09 2.72
CA ASN A 64 16.10 -8.86 3.45
C ASN A 64 16.51 -10.02 4.35
N SER A 65 15.57 -10.82 4.86
CA SER A 65 15.81 -11.82 5.91
C SER A 65 15.37 -13.24 5.52
N GLY A 66 14.92 -13.47 4.29
CA GLY A 66 14.40 -14.76 3.84
C GLY A 66 13.20 -15.22 4.68
N VAL A 67 13.37 -16.31 5.41
CA VAL A 67 12.33 -16.96 6.23
C VAL A 67 11.91 -16.15 7.48
N GLY A 68 12.53 -15.00 7.77
CA GLY A 68 12.24 -14.14 8.93
C GLY A 68 10.84 -13.50 9.00
N PHE A 69 10.00 -13.71 7.99
CA PHE A 69 8.56 -13.42 8.01
C PHE A 69 7.75 -14.48 8.77
N LEU A 70 8.18 -15.75 8.74
CA LEU A 70 7.45 -16.87 9.34
C LEU A 70 7.12 -16.67 10.83
N PRO A 71 8.00 -16.12 11.69
CA PRO A 71 7.69 -15.94 13.11
C PRO A 71 6.50 -15.01 13.38
N ILE A 72 6.18 -14.06 12.48
CA ILE A 72 4.99 -13.18 12.62
C ILE A 72 3.70 -14.01 12.54
N TYR A 73 3.70 -15.08 11.74
CA TYR A 73 2.53 -15.93 11.53
C TYR A 73 2.56 -17.15 12.46
N LEU A 74 3.72 -17.80 12.61
CA LEU A 74 3.89 -18.98 13.46
C LEU A 74 3.84 -18.66 14.95
N GLY A 75 4.30 -17.48 15.40
CA GLY A 75 4.30 -17.12 16.82
C GLY A 75 2.88 -17.11 17.43
N PRO A 76 1.95 -16.30 16.89
CA PRO A 76 0.56 -16.30 17.34
C PRO A 76 -0.13 -17.65 17.16
N THR A 77 0.11 -18.35 16.05
CA THR A 77 -0.47 -19.68 15.81
C THR A 77 -0.01 -20.69 16.87
N LEU A 78 1.30 -20.77 17.13
CA LEU A 78 1.88 -21.68 18.12
C LEU A 78 1.40 -21.34 19.53
N ILE A 79 1.43 -20.06 19.91
CA ILE A 79 0.92 -19.59 21.19
C ILE A 79 -0.54 -20.02 21.34
N ILE A 80 -1.43 -19.67 20.40
CA ILE A 80 -2.85 -20.04 20.49
C ILE A 80 -3.06 -21.57 20.56
N THR A 81 -2.27 -22.36 19.82
CA THR A 81 -2.39 -23.84 19.85
C THR A 81 -1.79 -24.50 21.10
N LEU A 82 -0.76 -23.89 21.71
CA LEU A 82 -0.02 -24.44 22.86
C LEU A 82 -0.39 -23.75 24.19
N TRP A 83 -1.29 -22.77 24.17
CA TRP A 83 -1.78 -22.05 25.37
C TRP A 83 -2.83 -22.84 26.16
N TRP A 84 -3.10 -24.09 25.79
CA TRP A 84 -3.88 -25.01 26.63
C TRP A 84 -3.06 -25.48 27.83
#